data_AF-A0A2W6B0T6-F1
#
_entry.id   AF-A0A2W6B0T6-F1
#
_cell.length_a   1.000
_cell.length_b   1.000
_cell.length_c   1.000
_cell.angle_alpha   90.00
_cell.angle_beta   90.00
_cell.angle_gamma   90.00
#
_symmetry.space_group_name_H-M   'P 1'
#
loop_
_entity.id
_entity.type
_entity.pdbx_description
1 polymer ?
#
loop_
_entity_poly.entity_id
_entity_poly.type
_entity_poly.pdbx_seq_one_letter_code
_entity_poly.pdbx_strand_id
1 'polypeptide(L)'
;MHEELWAGVELKLQNAWFHYHRMGRSLEPPKPTATNVALEAAGAIIDTNWQEAFYAHFDAFLSATRSVAEIIKCCFGVDNHPKMKDFLNSLPAGERERRDEFCKQFQTHYDCFCRPPLGEARHISEHRTGYAPVTVKISGFFGVTYTGGPAQRVPISEARQIDDPKLAWMARSHPSGLIVTTSTLEGGVYFLHVRNISMVREPSRIKRAAFQAKCMALTTSPTRRPRPIT
;
A
#
# COMPACT_ATOMS: atom_id res chain seq x y z
N MET A 1 -18.06 18.48 -18.77
CA MET A 1 -17.59 18.71 -17.39
C MET A 1 -17.89 17.58 -16.42
N HIS A 2 -19.14 17.14 -16.18
CA HIS A 2 -19.39 16.03 -15.23
C HIS A 2 -18.70 14.72 -15.65
N GLU A 3 -18.77 14.33 -16.92
CA GLU A 3 -18.12 13.11 -17.43
C GLU A 3 -16.60 13.17 -17.34
N GLU A 4 -15.99 14.34 -17.58
CA GLU A 4 -14.54 14.54 -17.49
C GLU A 4 -14.03 14.38 -16.06
N LEU A 5 -14.79 14.85 -15.07
CA LEU A 5 -14.45 14.66 -13.65
C LEU A 5 -14.47 13.18 -13.25
N TRP A 6 -15.49 12.43 -13.68
CA TRP A 6 -15.58 10.99 -13.42
C TRP A 6 -14.51 10.19 -14.15
N ALA A 7 -14.16 10.59 -15.37
CA ALA A 7 -13.02 10.01 -16.08
C ALA A 7 -11.71 10.22 -15.30
N GLY A 8 -11.55 11.40 -14.66
CA GLY A 8 -10.45 11.68 -13.75
C GLY A 8 -10.42 10.74 -12.53
N VAL A 9 -11.55 10.53 -11.86
CA VAL A 9 -11.66 9.58 -10.73
C VAL A 9 -11.27 8.18 -11.15
N GLU A 10 -11.84 7.68 -12.25
CA GLU A 10 -11.58 6.34 -12.75
C GLU A 10 -10.10 6.16 -13.10
N LEU A 11 -9.48 7.14 -13.76
CA LEU A 11 -8.06 7.13 -14.07
C LEU A 11 -7.20 7.04 -12.80
N LYS A 12 -7.55 7.79 -11.74
CA LYS A 12 -6.82 7.74 -10.46
C LYS A 12 -6.99 6.40 -9.74
N LEU A 13 -8.17 5.81 -9.78
CA LEU A 13 -8.43 4.48 -9.24
C LEU A 13 -7.62 3.41 -10.00
N GLN A 14 -7.59 3.49 -11.33
CA GLN A 14 -6.78 2.61 -12.16
C GLN A 14 -5.29 2.76 -11.86
N ASN A 15 -4.82 3.99 -11.66
CA ASN A 15 -3.43 4.24 -11.31
C ASN A 15 -3.06 3.68 -9.92
N ALA A 16 -3.92 3.90 -8.92
CA ALA A 16 -3.73 3.29 -7.60
C ALA A 16 -3.69 1.76 -7.69
N TRP A 17 -4.62 1.17 -8.44
CA TRP A 17 -4.67 -0.27 -8.66
C TRP A 17 -3.42 -0.81 -9.35
N PHE A 18 -2.93 -0.10 -10.37
CA PHE A 18 -1.69 -0.43 -11.07
C PHE A 18 -0.50 -0.47 -10.11
N HIS A 19 -0.32 0.58 -9.31
CA HIS A 19 0.80 0.65 -8.36
C HIS A 19 0.70 -0.41 -7.25
N TYR A 20 -0.50 -0.67 -6.74
CA TYR A 20 -0.73 -1.76 -5.79
C TYR A 20 -0.29 -3.12 -6.36
N HIS A 21 -0.65 -3.42 -7.60
CA HIS A 21 -0.20 -4.66 -8.25
C HIS A 21 1.31 -4.68 -8.49
N ARG A 22 1.91 -3.55 -8.87
CA ARG A 22 3.34 -3.47 -9.08
C ARG A 22 4.13 -3.66 -7.79
N MET A 23 3.66 -3.16 -6.65
CA MET A 23 4.23 -3.49 -5.35
C MET A 23 4.26 -5.01 -5.12
N GLY A 24 3.14 -5.69 -5.38
CA GLY A 24 3.07 -7.16 -5.27
C GLY A 24 4.07 -7.86 -6.19
N ARG A 25 4.19 -7.41 -7.44
CA ARG A 25 5.16 -7.95 -8.41
C ARG A 25 6.61 -7.72 -8.00
N SER A 26 6.92 -6.59 -7.36
CA SER A 26 8.28 -6.33 -6.85
C SER A 26 8.69 -7.36 -5.80
N LEU A 27 7.73 -7.91 -5.06
CA LEU A 27 7.98 -8.94 -4.04
C LEU A 27 8.02 -10.37 -4.61
N GLU A 28 7.71 -10.57 -5.89
CA GLU A 28 7.79 -11.89 -6.50
C GLU A 28 9.27 -12.28 -6.72
N PRO A 29 9.61 -13.57 -6.52
CA PRO A 29 10.94 -14.05 -6.86
C PRO A 29 11.19 -13.85 -8.36
N PRO A 30 12.45 -13.57 -8.77
CA PRO A 30 12.77 -13.40 -10.17
C PRO A 30 12.46 -14.70 -10.92
N LYS A 31 12.02 -14.59 -12.18
CA LYS A 31 11.80 -15.77 -13.01
C LYS A 31 13.10 -16.57 -13.07
N PRO A 32 13.08 -17.89 -12.83
CA PRO A 32 14.28 -18.70 -12.88
C PRO A 32 14.83 -18.69 -14.31
N THR A 33 16.05 -18.19 -14.46
CA THR A 33 16.86 -18.31 -15.68
C THR A 33 18.01 -19.28 -15.39
N ALA A 34 18.60 -19.91 -16.41
CA ALA A 34 19.75 -20.79 -16.20
C ALA A 34 20.89 -20.09 -15.44
N THR A 35 21.13 -18.81 -15.75
CA THR A 35 22.11 -17.97 -15.05
C THR A 35 21.73 -17.72 -13.59
N ASN A 36 20.48 -17.37 -13.31
CA ASN A 36 20.00 -17.15 -11.95
C ASN A 36 20.13 -18.42 -11.10
N VAL A 37 19.72 -19.57 -11.66
CA VAL A 37 19.84 -20.86 -10.98
C VAL A 37 21.31 -21.22 -10.72
N ALA A 38 22.20 -20.99 -11.68
CA ALA A 38 23.63 -21.23 -11.49
C ALA A 38 24.25 -20.30 -10.42
N LEU A 39 23.86 -19.02 -10.43
CA LEU A 39 24.28 -18.04 -9.42
C LEU A 39 23.77 -18.42 -8.03
N GLU A 40 22.48 -18.75 -7.90
CA GLU A 40 21.90 -19.23 -6.63
C GLU A 40 22.57 -20.51 -6.15
N ALA A 41 22.83 -21.48 -7.05
CA ALA A 41 23.55 -22.72 -6.72
C ALA A 41 25.01 -22.47 -6.28
N ALA A 42 25.63 -21.41 -6.79
CA ALA A 42 26.95 -20.95 -6.35
C ALA A 42 26.90 -20.14 -5.03
N GLY A 43 25.72 -19.92 -4.44
CA GLY A 43 25.52 -19.13 -3.23
C GLY A 43 25.51 -17.62 -3.47
N ALA A 44 25.43 -17.17 -4.72
CA ALA A 44 25.27 -15.76 -5.06
C ALA A 44 23.84 -15.31 -4.79
N ILE A 45 23.71 -14.08 -4.31
CA ILE A 45 22.41 -13.44 -4.08
C ILE A 45 22.02 -12.66 -5.31
N ILE A 46 20.82 -12.94 -5.81
CA ILE A 46 20.26 -12.21 -6.93
C ILE A 46 19.55 -11.00 -6.37
N ASP A 47 20.19 -9.84 -6.49
CA ASP A 47 19.53 -8.58 -6.20
C ASP A 47 18.50 -8.28 -7.29
N THR A 48 17.23 -8.36 -6.93
CA THR A 48 16.13 -7.97 -7.81
C THR A 48 15.82 -6.48 -7.74
N ASN A 49 16.55 -5.71 -6.92
CA ASN A 49 16.22 -4.33 -6.56
C ASN A 49 14.77 -4.19 -6.06
N TRP A 50 14.22 -5.24 -5.44
CA TRP A 50 12.81 -5.26 -5.05
C TRP A 50 12.48 -4.14 -4.07
N GLN A 51 13.40 -3.77 -3.17
CA GLN A 51 13.18 -2.72 -2.17
C GLN A 51 12.90 -1.38 -2.85
N GLU A 52 13.74 -0.99 -3.81
CA GLU A 52 13.59 0.26 -4.55
C GLU A 52 12.30 0.28 -5.36
N ALA A 53 12.04 -0.80 -6.10
CA ALA A 53 10.81 -0.93 -6.89
C ALA A 53 9.55 -0.92 -6.01
N PHE A 54 9.58 -1.62 -4.87
CA PHE A 54 8.46 -1.67 -3.93
C PHE A 54 8.17 -0.29 -3.34
N TYR A 55 9.18 0.41 -2.80
CA TYR A 55 8.96 1.72 -2.17
C TYR A 55 8.50 2.77 -3.18
N ALA A 56 9.09 2.79 -4.38
CA ALA A 56 8.64 3.70 -5.44
C ALA A 56 7.16 3.48 -5.81
N HIS A 57 6.73 2.22 -5.92
CA HIS A 57 5.32 1.92 -6.19
C HIS A 57 4.42 2.18 -4.99
N PHE A 58 4.92 2.03 -3.77
CA PHE A 58 4.19 2.36 -2.56
C PHE A 58 3.90 3.87 -2.45
N ASP A 59 4.91 4.71 -2.67
CA ASP A 59 4.73 6.17 -2.68
C ASP A 59 3.73 6.61 -3.77
N ALA A 60 3.86 6.05 -4.98
CA ALA A 60 2.93 6.33 -6.06
C ALA A 60 1.49 5.85 -5.76
N PHE A 61 1.33 4.72 -5.07
CA PHE A 61 0.04 4.24 -4.58
C PHE A 61 -0.58 5.20 -3.55
N LEU A 62 0.19 5.68 -2.58
CA LEU A 62 -0.27 6.66 -1.60
C LEU A 62 -0.72 7.97 -2.26
N SER A 63 0.04 8.45 -3.25
CA SER A 63 -0.31 9.65 -4.00
C SER A 63 -1.61 9.46 -4.80
N ALA A 64 -1.75 8.33 -5.50
CA ALA A 64 -2.92 8.03 -6.32
C ALA A 64 -4.20 7.83 -5.48
N THR A 65 -4.13 7.11 -4.36
CA THR A 65 -5.31 6.78 -3.55
C THR A 65 -5.96 7.99 -2.88
N ARG A 66 -5.17 8.93 -2.33
CA ARG A 66 -5.75 10.13 -1.70
C ARG A 66 -6.45 11.05 -2.71
N SER A 67 -5.97 11.09 -3.96
CA SER A 67 -6.64 11.89 -4.99
C SER A 67 -8.10 11.46 -5.20
N VAL A 68 -8.47 10.22 -4.91
CA VAL A 68 -9.85 9.72 -5.07
C VAL A 68 -10.81 10.42 -4.11
N ALA A 69 -10.53 10.42 -2.80
CA ALA A 69 -11.41 11.04 -1.81
C ALA A 69 -11.50 12.56 -2.00
N GLU A 70 -10.39 13.20 -2.36
CA GLU A 70 -10.33 14.63 -2.68
C GLU A 70 -11.13 14.96 -3.95
N ILE A 71 -11.02 14.16 -5.01
CA ILE A 71 -11.82 14.36 -6.23
C ILE A 71 -13.31 14.15 -5.94
N ILE A 72 -13.68 13.08 -5.21
CA ILE A 72 -15.07 12.85 -4.79
C ILE A 72 -15.57 14.09 -4.05
N LYS A 73 -14.85 14.55 -3.03
CA LYS A 73 -15.19 15.75 -2.27
C LYS A 73 -15.33 16.99 -3.16
N CYS A 74 -14.44 17.16 -4.14
CA CYS A 74 -14.49 18.25 -5.11
C CYS A 74 -15.75 18.16 -6.01
N CYS A 75 -16.10 16.96 -6.49
CA CYS A 75 -17.31 16.71 -7.30
C CYS A 75 -18.61 17.06 -6.57
N PHE A 76 -18.65 16.97 -5.24
CA PHE A 76 -19.83 17.29 -4.43
C PHE A 76 -19.81 18.70 -3.82
N GLY A 77 -18.88 19.56 -4.25
CA GLY A 77 -18.96 21.01 -4.00
C GLY A 77 -18.34 21.49 -2.69
N VAL A 78 -17.54 20.66 -2.02
CA VAL A 78 -16.87 21.05 -0.76
C VAL A 78 -15.54 21.76 -1.01
N ASP A 79 -15.10 21.83 -2.26
CA ASP A 79 -13.88 22.56 -2.60
C ASP A 79 -14.14 24.06 -2.53
N ASN A 80 -13.25 24.77 -1.83
CA ASN A 80 -13.32 26.21 -1.67
C ASN A 80 -12.89 26.98 -2.93
N HIS A 81 -12.43 26.28 -3.97
CA HIS A 81 -11.98 26.89 -5.22
C HIS A 81 -13.10 27.70 -5.91
N PRO A 82 -12.88 28.99 -6.29
CA PRO A 82 -13.92 29.86 -6.85
C PRO A 82 -14.66 29.25 -8.04
N LYS A 83 -13.94 28.67 -9.00
CA LYS A 83 -14.55 28.01 -10.18
C LYS A 83 -15.49 26.85 -9.81
N MET A 84 -15.19 26.13 -8.72
CA MET A 84 -16.04 25.03 -8.25
C MET A 84 -17.29 25.56 -7.56
N LYS A 85 -17.17 26.68 -6.82
CA LYS A 85 -18.33 27.39 -6.27
C LYS A 85 -19.24 27.92 -7.37
N ASP A 86 -18.68 28.53 -8.40
CA ASP A 86 -19.45 29.04 -9.55
C ASP A 86 -20.18 27.90 -10.28
N PHE A 87 -19.48 26.79 -10.53
CA PHE A 87 -20.09 25.58 -11.08
C PHE A 87 -21.24 25.08 -10.20
N LEU A 88 -21.03 24.93 -8.89
CA LEU A 88 -22.06 24.46 -7.96
C LEU A 88 -23.27 25.41 -7.92
N ASN A 89 -23.03 26.71 -7.92
CA ASN A 89 -24.06 27.74 -7.93
C ASN A 89 -24.88 27.75 -9.24
N SER A 90 -24.27 27.35 -10.36
CA SER A 90 -24.96 27.22 -11.65
C SER A 90 -25.95 26.05 -11.71
N LEU A 91 -25.88 25.10 -10.76
CA LEU A 91 -26.79 23.94 -10.72
C LEU A 91 -28.17 24.32 -10.18
N PRO A 92 -29.24 23.60 -10.57
CA PRO A 92 -30.57 23.76 -9.99
C PRO A 92 -30.58 23.57 -8.47
N ALA A 93 -31.47 24.27 -7.76
CA ALA A 93 -31.52 24.26 -6.29
C ALA A 93 -31.61 22.85 -5.69
N GLY A 94 -32.49 21.98 -6.21
CA GLY A 94 -32.62 20.60 -5.72
C GLY A 94 -31.38 19.74 -5.96
N GLU A 95 -30.62 19.98 -7.03
CA GLU A 95 -29.35 19.28 -7.25
C GLU A 95 -28.26 19.74 -6.27
N ARG A 96 -28.23 21.03 -5.92
CA ARG A 96 -27.34 21.55 -4.88
C ARG A 96 -27.65 20.94 -3.52
N GLU A 97 -28.92 20.87 -3.15
CA GLU A 97 -29.38 20.26 -1.89
C GLU A 97 -29.00 18.77 -1.84
N ARG A 98 -29.23 18.01 -2.92
CA ARG A 98 -28.82 16.60 -3.01
C ARG A 98 -27.32 16.40 -2.81
N ARG A 99 -26.49 17.29 -3.37
CA ARG A 99 -25.02 17.24 -3.23
C ARG A 99 -24.57 17.62 -1.83
N ASP A 100 -25.18 18.64 -1.22
CA ASP A 100 -24.91 19.04 0.17
C ASP A 100 -25.25 17.90 1.15
N GLU A 101 -26.39 17.23 0.96
CA GLU A 101 -26.78 16.08 1.77
C GLU A 101 -25.80 14.91 1.61
N PHE A 102 -25.41 14.58 0.37
CA PHE A 102 -24.36 13.57 0.14
C PHE A 102 -23.04 13.97 0.81
N CYS A 103 -22.64 15.24 0.72
CA CYS A 103 -21.43 15.75 1.35
C CYS A 103 -21.47 15.51 2.87
N LYS A 104 -22.56 15.85 3.55
CA LYS A 104 -22.71 15.61 4.99
C LYS A 104 -22.56 14.13 5.34
N GLN A 105 -23.17 13.24 4.56
CA GLN A 105 -23.06 11.78 4.75
C GLN A 105 -21.63 11.28 4.50
N PHE A 106 -20.99 11.77 3.44
CA PHE A 106 -19.64 11.37 3.05
C PHE A 106 -18.56 11.91 3.99
N GLN A 107 -18.77 13.06 4.61
CA GLN A 107 -17.78 13.76 5.45
C GLN A 107 -17.22 12.84 6.56
N THR A 108 -18.07 12.07 7.22
CA THR A 108 -17.62 11.11 8.25
C THR A 108 -16.67 10.06 7.68
N HIS A 109 -16.97 9.52 6.50
CA HIS A 109 -16.11 8.55 5.82
C HIS A 109 -14.82 9.18 5.31
N TYR A 110 -14.91 10.40 4.79
CA TYR A 110 -13.77 11.19 4.35
C TYR A 110 -12.81 11.47 5.52
N ASP A 111 -13.31 11.93 6.66
CA ASP A 111 -12.48 12.20 7.84
C ASP A 111 -11.86 10.92 8.38
N CYS A 112 -12.63 9.82 8.39
CA CYS A 112 -12.10 8.50 8.76
C CYS A 112 -11.02 8.02 7.78
N PHE A 113 -11.13 8.36 6.49
CA PHE A 113 -10.13 8.05 5.46
C PHE A 113 -8.90 8.97 5.53
N CYS A 114 -9.05 10.20 6.02
CA CYS A 114 -7.95 11.17 6.15
C CYS A 114 -7.15 11.05 7.46
N ARG A 115 -7.79 10.56 8.52
CA ARG A 115 -7.15 10.24 9.82
C ARG A 115 -6.10 9.12 9.84
N PRO A 116 -6.09 8.09 8.97
CA PRO A 116 -5.18 6.96 9.10
C PRO A 116 -3.71 7.37 8.89
N PRO A 117 -2.77 6.53 9.34
CA PRO A 117 -1.33 6.67 9.08
C PRO A 117 -0.97 6.96 7.62
N LEU A 118 -1.79 6.51 6.67
CA LEU A 118 -1.59 6.72 5.24
C LEU A 118 -1.61 8.21 4.84
N GLY A 119 -2.42 9.03 5.52
CA GLY A 119 -2.48 10.47 5.28
C GLY A 119 -1.18 11.17 5.67
N GLU A 120 -0.67 10.86 6.87
CA GLU A 120 0.60 11.37 7.39
C GLU A 120 1.78 10.83 6.57
N ALA A 121 1.78 9.54 6.25
CA ALA A 121 2.81 8.90 5.47
C ALA A 121 3.00 9.53 4.09
N ARG A 122 1.89 9.88 3.44
CA ARG A 122 1.93 10.66 2.19
C ARG A 122 2.46 12.06 2.42
N HIS A 123 1.98 12.79 3.44
CA HIS A 123 2.45 14.14 3.72
C HIS A 123 3.97 14.15 3.91
N ILE A 124 4.49 13.16 4.64
CA ILE A 124 5.93 12.95 4.81
C ILE A 124 6.60 12.61 3.48
N SER A 125 6.05 11.66 2.72
CA SER A 125 6.60 11.24 1.42
C SER A 125 6.67 12.37 0.39
N GLU A 126 5.56 13.08 0.15
CA GLU A 126 5.48 14.09 -0.92
C GLU A 126 6.08 15.45 -0.52
N HIS A 127 6.03 15.83 0.77
CA HIS A 127 6.34 17.20 1.18
C HIS A 127 7.51 17.32 2.16
N ARG A 128 8.06 16.22 2.68
CA ARG A 128 9.16 16.27 3.66
C ARG A 128 10.39 15.48 3.23
N THR A 129 10.31 14.16 3.30
CA THR A 129 11.49 13.28 3.17
C THR A 129 11.66 12.69 1.78
N GLY A 130 10.62 12.72 0.93
CA GLY A 130 10.65 12.09 -0.39
C GLY A 130 10.30 10.59 -0.38
N TYR A 131 10.00 10.03 0.79
CA TYR A 131 9.62 8.61 0.96
C TYR A 131 8.68 8.43 2.15
N ALA A 132 7.75 7.48 2.05
CA ALA A 132 6.84 7.18 3.15
C ALA A 132 7.56 6.52 4.35
N PRO A 133 7.17 6.84 5.60
CA PRO A 133 7.71 6.23 6.82
C PRO A 133 7.11 4.82 7.03
N VAL A 134 7.38 3.91 6.10
CA VAL A 134 6.95 2.52 6.16
C VAL A 134 8.04 1.64 6.74
N THR A 135 7.64 0.75 7.66
CA THR A 135 8.52 -0.27 8.23
C THR A 135 8.11 -1.63 7.69
N VAL A 136 9.03 -2.30 7.00
CA VAL A 136 8.87 -3.68 6.54
C VAL A 136 9.51 -4.64 7.52
N LYS A 137 8.82 -5.75 7.81
CA LYS A 137 9.38 -6.90 8.52
C LYS A 137 9.47 -8.07 7.59
N ILE A 138 10.65 -8.65 7.57
CA ILE A 138 11.03 -9.67 6.60
C ILE A 138 11.62 -10.83 7.38
N SER A 139 11.07 -12.02 7.15
CA SER A 139 11.61 -13.24 7.71
C SER A 139 12.63 -13.81 6.73
N GLY A 140 13.88 -13.87 7.18
CA GLY A 140 14.98 -14.52 6.50
C GLY A 140 14.86 -16.05 6.52
N PHE A 141 15.69 -16.70 5.72
CA PHE A 141 15.75 -18.15 5.58
C PHE A 141 16.20 -18.84 6.87
N PHE A 142 17.08 -18.21 7.66
CA PHE A 142 17.55 -18.78 8.93
C PHE A 142 16.72 -18.35 10.15
N GLY A 143 15.49 -17.86 9.91
CA GLY A 143 14.57 -17.45 10.98
C GLY A 143 14.88 -16.08 11.59
N VAL A 144 15.92 -15.38 11.10
CA VAL A 144 16.19 -14.00 11.51
C VAL A 144 15.12 -13.09 10.92
N THR A 145 14.57 -12.18 11.73
CA THR A 145 13.63 -11.17 11.24
C THR A 145 14.35 -9.83 11.07
N TYR A 146 14.39 -9.35 9.83
CA TYR A 146 14.91 -8.03 9.50
C TYR A 146 13.79 -7.00 9.56
N THR A 147 14.10 -5.85 10.14
CA THR A 147 13.22 -4.69 10.14
C THR A 147 13.93 -3.56 9.41
N GLY A 148 13.25 -2.95 8.43
CA GLY A 148 13.82 -1.86 7.66
C GLY A 148 12.74 -1.00 7.01
N GLY A 149 13.15 -0.08 6.15
CA GLY A 149 12.30 0.87 5.46
C GLY A 149 13.06 1.54 4.30
N PRO A 150 12.48 2.55 3.64
CA PRO A 150 13.14 3.25 2.53
C PRO A 150 14.44 3.95 2.94
N ALA A 151 14.50 4.47 4.18
CA ALA A 151 15.71 5.09 4.74
C ALA A 151 16.73 4.07 5.28
N GLN A 152 16.26 2.88 5.68
CA GLN A 152 17.08 1.84 6.29
C GLN A 152 16.84 0.52 5.55
N ARG A 153 17.61 0.31 4.48
CA ARG A 153 17.49 -0.89 3.65
C ARG A 153 17.69 -2.14 4.49
N VAL A 154 16.87 -3.16 4.22
CA VAL A 154 17.12 -4.49 4.78
C VAL A 154 18.29 -5.14 4.04
N PRO A 155 19.01 -6.09 4.66
CA PRO A 155 20.00 -6.88 3.97
C PRO A 155 19.39 -7.58 2.75
N ILE A 156 20.05 -7.45 1.61
CA ILE A 156 19.67 -8.13 0.35
C ILE A 156 19.96 -9.64 0.49
N SER A 157 20.92 -9.98 1.32
CA SER A 157 21.42 -11.31 1.56
C SER A 157 21.47 -11.67 3.03
N GLU A 158 21.23 -12.94 3.33
CA GLU A 158 21.43 -13.50 4.65
C GLU A 158 22.57 -14.52 4.63
N ALA A 159 23.51 -14.35 5.56
CA ALA A 159 24.53 -15.34 5.85
C ALA A 159 24.11 -16.09 7.12
N ARG A 160 24.31 -17.41 7.14
CA ARG A 160 24.12 -18.20 8.35
C ARG A 160 25.03 -17.64 9.45
N GLN A 161 24.44 -17.27 10.59
CA GLN A 161 25.23 -16.95 11.77
C GLN A 161 25.87 -18.24 12.28
N ILE A 162 27.20 -18.29 12.30
CA ILE A 162 27.96 -19.43 12.78
C ILE A 162 28.67 -18.99 14.06
N ASP A 163 28.22 -19.53 15.20
CA ASP A 163 28.77 -19.17 16.51
C ASP A 163 30.16 -19.78 16.74
N ASP A 164 30.50 -20.87 16.04
CA ASP A 164 31.82 -21.51 16.10
C ASP A 164 32.77 -20.94 15.02
N PRO A 165 33.82 -20.19 15.38
CA PRO A 165 34.76 -19.64 14.43
C PRO A 165 35.50 -20.71 13.61
N LYS A 166 35.61 -21.96 14.09
CA LYS A 166 36.20 -23.07 13.32
C LYS A 166 35.32 -23.52 12.15
N LEU A 167 34.04 -23.18 12.20
CA LEU A 167 33.06 -23.49 11.16
C LEU A 167 32.79 -22.29 10.23
N ALA A 168 33.53 -21.18 10.37
CA ALA A 168 33.32 -19.96 9.57
C ALA A 168 33.40 -20.21 8.05
N TRP A 169 34.18 -21.20 7.61
CA TRP A 169 34.26 -21.60 6.20
C TRP A 169 32.94 -22.19 5.65
N MET A 170 32.03 -22.64 6.52
CA MET A 170 30.68 -23.09 6.15
C MET A 170 29.66 -21.95 6.09
N ALA A 171 30.03 -20.70 6.42
CA ALA A 171 29.14 -19.55 6.32
C ALA A 171 28.94 -19.18 4.84
N ARG A 172 28.16 -20.00 4.14
CA ARG A 172 27.72 -19.67 2.78
C ARG A 172 26.56 -18.70 2.88
N SER A 173 26.67 -17.58 2.17
CA SER A 173 25.53 -16.73 1.88
C SER A 173 24.46 -17.57 1.18
N HIS A 174 23.22 -17.47 1.65
CA HIS A 174 22.09 -18.05 0.94
C HIS A 174 21.28 -16.90 0.35
N PRO A 175 20.78 -17.02 -0.89
CA PRO A 175 19.80 -16.08 -1.39
C PRO A 175 18.59 -16.14 -0.45
N SER A 176 18.29 -15.01 0.18
CA SER A 176 17.13 -14.90 1.05
C SER A 176 15.89 -15.14 0.18
N GLY A 177 15.27 -16.31 0.30
CA GLY A 177 13.89 -16.49 -0.13
C GLY A 177 13.03 -15.59 0.74
N LEU A 178 12.92 -14.31 0.35
CA LEU A 178 12.32 -13.28 1.19
C LEU A 178 10.84 -13.55 1.33
N ILE A 179 10.44 -14.00 2.52
CA ILE A 179 9.03 -14.03 2.89
C ILE A 179 8.76 -12.72 3.61
N VAL A 180 8.20 -11.75 2.87
CA VAL A 180 7.68 -10.52 3.48
C VAL A 180 6.46 -10.92 4.31
N THR A 181 6.62 -10.90 5.63
CA THR A 181 5.59 -11.38 6.56
C THR A 181 4.60 -10.29 6.91
N THR A 182 5.08 -9.06 7.12
CA THR A 182 4.21 -7.91 7.43
C THR A 182 4.82 -6.57 7.02
N SER A 183 3.96 -5.64 6.60
CA SER A 183 4.29 -4.22 6.48
C SER A 183 3.50 -3.44 7.52
N THR A 184 4.18 -2.60 8.30
CA THR A 184 3.53 -1.76 9.32
C THR A 184 3.74 -0.30 8.99
N LEU A 185 2.72 0.50 9.25
CA LEU A 185 2.73 1.94 9.06
C LEU A 185 2.35 2.57 10.40
N GLU A 186 3.32 3.21 11.06
CA GLU A 186 3.16 3.90 12.35
C GLU A 186 2.32 3.14 13.40
N GLY A 187 2.59 1.84 13.59
CA GLY A 187 1.91 1.01 14.59
C GLY A 187 0.58 0.39 14.15
N GLY A 188 0.08 0.74 12.96
CA GLY A 188 -0.97 0.00 12.26
C GLY A 188 -0.41 -1.23 11.54
N VAL A 189 -1.02 -2.39 11.77
CA VAL A 189 -0.66 -3.62 11.04
C VAL A 189 -1.45 -3.68 9.75
N TYR A 190 -0.76 -3.51 8.61
CA TYR A 190 -1.34 -3.66 7.29
C TYR A 190 -0.85 -4.98 6.70
N PHE A 191 -1.75 -5.96 6.61
CA PHE A 191 -1.41 -7.27 6.07
C PHE A 191 -1.41 -7.22 4.54
N LEU A 192 -0.23 -7.04 3.94
CA LEU A 192 0.04 -7.55 2.60
C LEU A 192 0.37 -9.04 2.75
N HIS A 193 -0.66 -9.87 2.74
CA HIS A 193 -0.49 -11.32 2.80
C HIS A 193 -0.07 -11.82 1.42
N VAL A 194 1.23 -11.85 1.14
CA VAL A 194 1.79 -12.49 -0.05
C VAL A 194 1.96 -13.98 0.24
N ARG A 195 0.84 -14.71 0.27
CA ARG A 195 0.85 -16.18 0.09
C ARG A 195 0.23 -16.46 -1.26
N ASN A 196 1.00 -17.11 -2.15
CA ASN A 196 0.55 -17.70 -3.42
C ASN A 196 -0.81 -17.16 -3.91
N ILE A 197 -0.80 -16.03 -4.63
CA ILE A 197 -2.01 -15.51 -5.28
C ILE A 197 -2.27 -16.41 -6.49
N SER A 198 -2.88 -17.57 -6.26
CA SER A 198 -3.65 -18.25 -7.29
C SER A 198 -4.79 -17.31 -7.70
N MET A 199 -4.76 -16.85 -8.95
CA MET A 199 -5.73 -15.91 -9.53
C MET A 199 -7.17 -16.26 -9.17
N VAL A 200 -7.79 -15.48 -8.30
CA VAL A 200 -9.25 -15.46 -8.16
C VAL A 200 -9.80 -14.62 -9.31
N ARG A 201 -10.60 -15.23 -10.18
CA ARG A 201 -11.27 -14.59 -11.33
C ARG A 201 -11.95 -13.28 -10.92
N GLU A 202 -11.81 -12.27 -11.78
CA GLU A 202 -12.38 -10.92 -11.62
C GLU A 202 -13.86 -10.94 -11.22
N PRO A 203 -14.25 -10.20 -10.17
CA PRO A 203 -15.66 -9.97 -9.89
C PRO A 203 -16.19 -8.76 -10.67
N SER A 204 -17.43 -8.86 -11.15
CA SER A 204 -18.19 -7.82 -11.89
C SER A 204 -18.07 -6.40 -11.29
N ARG A 205 -18.18 -5.35 -12.11
CA ARG A 205 -18.02 -3.91 -11.77
C ARG A 205 -18.63 -3.46 -10.43
N ILE A 206 -19.83 -3.94 -10.06
CA ILE A 206 -20.50 -3.59 -8.79
C ILE A 206 -19.83 -4.21 -7.55
N LYS A 207 -19.28 -5.43 -7.69
CA LYS A 207 -18.51 -6.10 -6.63
C LYS A 207 -17.13 -5.46 -6.44
N ARG A 208 -16.59 -4.76 -7.45
CA ARG A 208 -15.31 -4.03 -7.38
C ARG A 208 -15.41 -2.83 -6.43
N ALA A 209 -16.48 -2.06 -6.50
CA ALA A 209 -16.74 -0.92 -5.60
C ALA A 209 -17.01 -1.38 -4.16
N ALA A 210 -17.79 -2.45 -3.97
CA ALA A 210 -18.04 -3.04 -2.65
C ALA A 210 -16.78 -3.68 -2.04
N PHE A 211 -15.93 -4.31 -2.86
CA PHE A 211 -14.63 -4.84 -2.43
C PHE A 211 -13.64 -3.71 -2.12
N GLN A 212 -13.60 -2.61 -2.89
CA GLN A 212 -12.81 -1.42 -2.58
C GLN A 212 -13.25 -0.75 -1.27
N ALA A 213 -14.56 -0.57 -1.06
CA ALA A 213 -15.08 -0.04 0.20
C ALA A 213 -14.78 -0.98 1.39
N LYS A 214 -14.86 -2.30 1.18
CA LYS A 214 -14.56 -3.30 2.21
C LYS A 214 -13.07 -3.43 2.50
N CYS A 215 -12.19 -3.29 1.50
CA CYS A 215 -10.74 -3.23 1.69
C CYS A 215 -10.29 -1.93 2.37
N MET A 216 -10.99 -0.81 2.15
CA MET A 216 -10.75 0.43 2.90
C MET A 216 -11.32 0.40 4.33
N ALA A 217 -12.36 -0.39 4.58
CA ALA A 217 -12.98 -0.52 5.91
C ALA A 217 -12.35 -1.62 6.81
N LEU A 218 -11.62 -2.59 6.24
CA LEU A 218 -11.03 -3.72 6.97
C LEU A 218 -9.57 -3.49 7.38
N THR A 219 -9.30 -2.51 8.26
CA THR A 219 -8.06 -2.53 9.09
C THR A 219 -8.25 -2.06 10.53
N THR A 220 -9.47 -1.80 11.01
CA THR A 220 -9.70 -1.48 12.42
C THR A 220 -10.86 -2.30 12.97
N SER A 221 -10.63 -3.58 13.25
CA SER A 221 -11.49 -4.31 14.18
C SER A 221 -10.94 -4.07 15.59
N PRO A 222 -11.67 -3.38 16.49
CA PRO A 222 -11.21 -3.21 17.85
C PRO A 222 -11.21 -4.57 18.56
N THR A 223 -10.06 -4.98 19.08
CA THR A 223 -9.89 -6.15 19.93
C THR A 223 -10.80 -5.98 21.16
N ARG A 224 -11.91 -6.73 21.19
CA ARG A 224 -12.85 -6.74 22.31
C ARG A 224 -12.12 -7.33 23.53
N ARG A 225 -11.76 -6.50 24.51
CA ARG A 225 -11.24 -6.99 25.80
C ARG A 225 -12.35 -7.81 26.50
N PRO A 226 -12.04 -8.98 27.06
CA PRO A 226 -13.02 -9.72 27.87
C PRO A 226 -13.38 -8.89 29.11
N ARG A 227 -14.67 -8.80 29.41
CA ARG A 227 -15.13 -8.23 30.69
C ARG A 227 -14.77 -9.20 31.82
N PRO A 228 -14.28 -8.71 32.97
CA PRO A 228 -14.15 -9.57 34.15
C PRO A 228 -15.55 -10.01 34.58
N ILE A 229 -15.67 -11.31 34.85
CA ILE A 229 -16.84 -11.89 35.49
C ILE A 229 -16.67 -11.60 36.98
N THR A 230 -17.59 -10.84 37.55
CA THR A 230 -17.83 -10.72 38.99
C THR A 230 -19.03 -11.56 39.36
#